data_AF-A0A3N5XEV1-F1
#
_entry.id   AF-A0A3N5XEV1-F1
#
_cell.length_a   1.000
_cell.length_b   1.000
_cell.length_c   1.000
_cell.angle_alpha   90.00
_cell.angle_beta   90.00
_cell.angle_gamma   90.00
#
_symmetry.space_group_name_H-M   'P 1'
#
loop_
_entity.id
_entity.type
_entity.pdbx_description
1 polymer ?
#
loop_
_entity_poly.entity_id
_entity_poly.type
_entity_poly.pdbx_seq_one_letter_code
_entity_poly.pdbx_strand_id
1 'polypeptide(L)'
;MASNALRSTSNLFAAGRIAGPLFIVLSLFQAFAREGFDIVRHPASLLSLGDWGWIQIADFVLSGLLFIACAVGLRRVLNVGIGRKWVPRLFAALGVALMIGGVFVADPGLGFPPGAPEGVPAEMSWHATVHGFAPILGFVSLITLCSSWHGVSAHRSSRAGCGSQSSSVS
;
A
#
# COMPACT_ATOMS: atom_id res chain seq x y z
N MET A 1 -21.56 -25.42 -2.37
CA MET A 1 -21.02 -24.42 -1.40
C MET A 1 -19.50 -24.25 -1.48
N ALA A 2 -18.69 -25.32 -1.50
CA ALA A 2 -17.22 -25.23 -1.55
C ALA A 2 -16.64 -24.45 -2.76
N SER A 3 -17.24 -24.59 -3.94
CA SER A 3 -16.82 -23.87 -5.16
C SER A 3 -17.00 -22.35 -5.07
N ASN A 4 -18.03 -21.87 -4.34
CA ASN A 4 -18.26 -20.44 -4.14
C ASN A 4 -17.30 -19.84 -3.10
N ALA A 5 -16.93 -20.62 -2.07
CA ALA A 5 -15.93 -20.20 -1.09
C ALA A 5 -14.52 -20.07 -1.69
N LEU A 6 -14.14 -20.99 -2.57
CA LEU A 6 -12.88 -20.92 -3.31
C LEU A 6 -12.86 -19.74 -4.30
N ARG A 7 -13.93 -19.52 -5.07
CA ARG A 7 -14.08 -18.34 -5.94
C ARG A 7 -14.02 -17.03 -5.16
N SER A 8 -14.74 -16.94 -4.04
CA SER A 8 -14.70 -15.76 -3.16
C SER A 8 -13.28 -15.48 -2.67
N THR A 9 -12.55 -16.51 -2.26
CA THR A 9 -11.17 -16.37 -1.78
C THR A 9 -10.21 -15.94 -2.90
N SER A 10 -10.38 -16.48 -4.11
CA SER A 10 -9.63 -16.07 -5.29
C SER A 10 -9.88 -14.60 -5.65
N ASN A 11 -11.14 -14.16 -5.61
CA ASN A 11 -11.51 -12.76 -5.87
C ASN A 11 -10.92 -11.80 -4.83
N LEU A 12 -10.96 -12.17 -3.54
CA LEU A 12 -10.35 -11.38 -2.47
C LEU A 12 -8.84 -11.23 -2.67
N PHE A 13 -8.15 -12.29 -3.08
CA PHE A 13 -6.72 -12.20 -3.39
C PHE A 13 -6.44 -11.38 -4.66
N ALA A 14 -7.31 -11.49 -5.68
CA ALA A 14 -7.21 -10.70 -6.91
C ALA A 14 -7.38 -9.18 -6.64
N ALA A 15 -8.22 -8.80 -5.68
CA ALA A 15 -8.40 -7.40 -5.27
C ALA A 15 -7.07 -6.73 -4.91
N GLY A 16 -6.20 -7.40 -4.16
CA GLY A 16 -4.88 -6.87 -3.79
C GLY A 16 -3.93 -6.69 -4.97
N ARG A 17 -4.04 -7.52 -6.01
CA ARG A 17 -3.24 -7.38 -7.24
C ARG A 17 -3.65 -6.14 -8.05
N ILE A 18 -4.89 -5.70 -7.91
CA ILE A 18 -5.43 -4.53 -8.59
C ILE A 18 -5.17 -3.25 -7.78
N ALA A 19 -5.20 -3.32 -6.45
CA ALA A 19 -5.08 -2.18 -5.54
C ALA A 19 -3.86 -1.28 -5.82
N GLY A 20 -2.65 -1.88 -5.87
CA GLY A 20 -1.42 -1.13 -6.12
C GLY A 20 -1.39 -0.44 -7.50
N PRO A 21 -1.59 -1.18 -8.61
CA PRO A 21 -1.67 -0.59 -9.94
C PRO A 21 -2.75 0.48 -10.08
N LEU A 22 -3.93 0.26 -9.48
CA LEU A 22 -5.02 1.24 -9.49
C LEU A 22 -4.57 2.57 -8.88
N PHE A 23 -3.99 2.51 -7.68
CA PHE A 23 -3.48 3.68 -6.97
C PHE A 23 -2.44 4.46 -7.80
N ILE A 24 -1.48 3.74 -8.36
CA ILE A 24 -0.41 4.35 -9.16
C ILE A 24 -0.95 4.98 -10.44
N VAL A 25 -1.83 4.30 -11.17
CA VAL A 25 -2.37 4.80 -12.44
C VAL A 25 -3.24 6.03 -12.21
N LEU A 26 -4.12 6.02 -11.20
CA LEU A 26 -4.97 7.18 -10.88
C LEU A 26 -4.16 8.36 -10.36
N SER A 27 -3.16 8.11 -9.51
CA SER A 27 -2.27 9.16 -9.01
C SER A 27 -1.45 9.78 -10.15
N LEU A 28 -0.88 8.96 -11.06
CA LEU A 28 -0.13 9.45 -12.21
C LEU A 28 -1.02 10.23 -13.19
N PHE A 29 -2.20 9.70 -13.49
CA PHE A 29 -3.16 10.39 -14.35
C PHE A 29 -3.48 11.78 -13.81
N GLN A 30 -3.77 11.90 -12.51
CA GLN A 30 -3.99 13.19 -11.87
C GLN A 30 -2.74 14.06 -11.86
N ALA A 31 -1.56 13.50 -11.60
CA ALA A 31 -0.31 14.25 -11.59
C ALA A 31 -0.01 14.91 -12.95
N PHE A 32 -0.38 14.27 -14.06
CA PHE A 32 -0.27 14.87 -15.40
C PHE A 32 -1.43 15.79 -15.77
N ALA A 33 -2.61 15.59 -15.19
CA ALA A 33 -3.80 16.39 -15.48
C ALA A 33 -3.94 17.65 -14.61
N ARG A 34 -3.25 17.71 -13.47
CA ARG A 34 -3.35 18.81 -12.49
C ARG A 34 -2.36 19.92 -12.80
N GLU A 35 -2.89 21.11 -13.07
CA GLU A 35 -2.07 22.30 -13.20
C GLU A 35 -1.31 22.60 -11.90
N GLY A 36 -0.02 22.94 -12.05
CA GLY A 36 0.86 23.26 -10.94
C GLY A 36 1.37 22.05 -10.15
N PHE A 37 0.99 20.81 -10.49
CA PHE A 37 1.55 19.61 -9.85
C PHE A 37 2.89 19.22 -10.49
N ASP A 38 3.93 19.08 -9.68
CA ASP A 38 5.26 18.62 -10.09
C ASP A 38 5.55 17.25 -9.47
N ILE A 39 5.68 16.21 -10.31
CA ILE A 39 5.90 14.82 -9.88
C ILE A 39 7.20 14.65 -9.08
N VAL A 40 8.18 15.54 -9.26
CA VAL A 40 9.47 15.50 -8.54
C VAL A 40 9.36 16.21 -7.19
N ARG A 41 8.58 17.29 -7.10
CA ARG A 41 8.47 18.13 -5.89
C ARG A 41 7.29 17.77 -5.00
N HIS A 42 6.17 17.33 -5.57
CA HIS A 42 4.90 17.16 -4.87
C HIS A 42 4.61 15.69 -4.59
N PRO A 43 4.38 15.30 -3.33
CA PRO A 43 3.93 13.95 -3.03
C PRO A 43 2.50 13.74 -3.56
N ALA A 44 2.20 12.51 -3.96
CA ALA A 44 0.89 12.15 -4.51
C ALA A 44 -0.29 12.47 -3.56
N SER A 45 -0.05 12.53 -2.24
CA SER A 45 -1.09 12.93 -1.29
C SER A 45 -1.56 14.38 -1.44
N LEU A 46 -0.75 15.28 -2.01
CA LEU A 46 -1.20 16.65 -2.31
C LEU A 46 -2.28 16.66 -3.39
N LEU A 47 -2.37 15.64 -4.25
CA LEU A 47 -3.44 15.54 -5.26
C LEU A 47 -4.84 15.50 -4.64
N SER A 48 -4.96 15.17 -3.34
CA SER A 48 -6.19 15.25 -2.56
C SER A 48 -6.68 16.68 -2.27
N LEU A 49 -5.93 17.71 -2.67
CA LEU A 49 -6.25 19.13 -2.44
C LEU A 49 -6.81 19.81 -3.69
N GLY A 50 -7.71 20.79 -3.53
CA GLY A 50 -8.33 21.54 -4.62
C GLY A 50 -9.46 20.77 -5.31
N ASP A 51 -9.91 21.26 -6.47
CA ASP A 51 -11.22 20.91 -7.06
C ASP A 51 -11.44 19.42 -7.32
N TRP A 52 -10.39 18.70 -7.77
CA TRP A 52 -10.47 17.27 -8.08
C TRP A 52 -9.91 16.39 -6.96
N GLY A 53 -9.68 16.95 -5.77
CA GLY A 53 -9.06 16.27 -4.66
C GLY A 53 -9.82 15.03 -4.18
N TRP A 54 -11.13 15.05 -4.34
CA TRP A 54 -11.99 13.91 -4.01
C TRP A 54 -11.65 12.64 -4.81
N ILE A 55 -11.07 12.76 -6.01
CA ILE A 55 -10.67 11.62 -6.84
C ILE A 55 -9.51 10.89 -6.15
N GLN A 56 -8.48 11.62 -5.71
CA GLN A 56 -7.36 11.03 -4.97
C GLN A 56 -7.82 10.45 -3.62
N ILE A 57 -8.72 11.14 -2.92
CA ILE A 57 -9.31 10.62 -1.67
C ILE A 57 -10.05 9.30 -1.91
N ALA A 58 -10.86 9.23 -2.97
CA ALA A 58 -11.57 8.02 -3.35
C ALA A 58 -10.61 6.88 -3.73
N ASP A 59 -9.52 7.18 -4.44
CA ASP A 59 -8.47 6.22 -4.79
C ASP A 59 -7.78 5.66 -3.53
N PHE A 60 -7.39 6.53 -2.60
CA PHE A 60 -6.84 6.11 -1.30
C PHE A 60 -7.77 5.17 -0.54
N VAL A 61 -9.05 5.52 -0.43
CA VAL A 61 -10.04 4.72 0.30
C VAL A 61 -10.30 3.39 -0.42
N LEU A 62 -10.51 3.41 -1.74
CA LEU A 62 -10.79 2.21 -2.53
C LEU A 62 -9.60 1.25 -2.53
N SER A 63 -8.39 1.76 -2.78
CA SER A 63 -7.15 0.97 -2.72
C SER A 63 -6.94 0.40 -1.31
N GLY A 64 -7.23 1.17 -0.26
CA GLY A 64 -7.21 0.71 1.12
C GLY A 64 -8.17 -0.46 1.38
N LEU A 65 -9.42 -0.35 0.94
CA LEU A 65 -10.42 -1.40 1.04
C LEU A 65 -10.01 -2.68 0.27
N LEU A 66 -9.42 -2.54 -0.91
CA LEU A 66 -8.92 -3.67 -1.71
C LEU A 66 -7.76 -4.40 -1.01
N PHE A 67 -6.85 -3.67 -0.35
CA PHE A 67 -5.80 -4.29 0.46
C PHE A 67 -6.35 -5.02 1.70
N ILE A 68 -7.38 -4.46 2.36
CA ILE A 68 -8.08 -5.15 3.46
C ILE A 68 -8.79 -6.40 2.95
N ALA A 69 -9.45 -6.34 1.79
CA ALA A 69 -10.07 -7.51 1.16
C ALA A 69 -9.02 -8.60 0.86
N CYS A 70 -7.85 -8.21 0.34
CA CYS A 70 -6.71 -9.10 0.14
C CYS A 70 -6.24 -9.73 1.45
N ALA A 71 -6.13 -8.96 2.54
CA ALA A 71 -5.79 -9.47 3.86
C ALA A 71 -6.77 -10.57 4.33
N VAL A 72 -8.07 -10.38 4.10
CA VAL A 72 -9.09 -11.40 4.41
C VAL A 72 -8.89 -12.65 3.57
N GLY A 73 -8.64 -12.51 2.27
CA GLY A 73 -8.32 -13.63 1.38
C GLY A 73 -7.08 -14.40 1.84
N LEU A 74 -6.00 -13.69 2.16
CA LEU A 74 -4.74 -14.25 2.65
C LEU A 74 -4.91 -15.01 3.97
N ARG A 75 -5.73 -14.48 4.90
CA ARG A 75 -6.05 -15.17 6.16
C ARG A 75 -6.75 -16.53 5.95
N ARG A 76 -7.49 -16.68 4.84
CA ARG A 76 -8.19 -17.92 4.48
C ARG A 76 -7.29 -18.96 3.81
N VAL A 77 -6.21 -18.54 3.15
CA VAL A 77 -5.32 -19.42 2.38
C VAL A 77 -4.06 -19.80 3.14
N LEU A 78 -3.52 -18.88 3.96
CA LEU A 78 -2.30 -19.13 4.71
C LEU A 78 -2.59 -19.99 5.94
N ASN A 79 -2.21 -21.27 5.87
CA ASN A 79 -2.56 -22.26 6.89
C ASN A 79 -1.42 -22.59 7.86
N VAL A 80 -0.15 -22.27 7.53
CA VAL A 80 1.02 -22.65 8.34
C VAL A 80 2.09 -21.54 8.38
N GLY A 81 2.92 -21.56 9.43
CA GLY A 81 4.10 -20.69 9.58
C GLY A 81 3.81 -19.26 10.08
N ILE A 82 4.89 -18.48 10.28
CA ILE A 82 4.82 -17.09 10.77
C ILE A 82 4.09 -16.16 9.79
N GLY A 83 4.18 -16.46 8.48
CA GLY A 83 3.50 -15.73 7.41
C GLY A 83 1.98 -15.72 7.55
N ARG A 84 1.37 -16.80 8.07
CA ARG A 84 -0.08 -16.86 8.38
C ARG A 84 -0.54 -15.72 9.29
N LYS A 85 0.29 -15.34 10.27
CA LYS A 85 -0.06 -14.31 11.25
C LYS A 85 0.28 -12.91 10.74
N TRP A 86 1.42 -12.73 10.09
CA TRP A 86 1.93 -11.39 9.80
C TRP A 86 1.55 -10.88 8.42
N VAL A 87 1.53 -11.71 7.38
CA VAL A 87 1.20 -11.24 6.03
C VAL A 87 -0.21 -10.62 5.97
N PRO A 88 -1.29 -11.26 6.47
CA PRO A 88 -2.61 -10.62 6.48
C PRO A 88 -2.64 -9.32 7.29
N ARG A 89 -1.92 -9.27 8.43
CA ARG A 89 -1.89 -8.07 9.29
C ARG A 89 -1.20 -6.90 8.61
N LEU A 90 -0.09 -7.14 7.92
CA LEU A 90 0.65 -6.11 7.21
C LEU A 90 -0.16 -5.59 6.01
N PHE A 91 -0.86 -6.45 5.29
CA PHE A 91 -1.81 -6.02 4.24
C PHE A 91 -2.96 -5.19 4.80
N ALA A 92 -3.51 -5.57 5.96
CA ALA A 92 -4.54 -4.79 6.63
C ALA A 92 -4.01 -3.44 7.12
N ALA A 93 -2.80 -3.40 7.70
CA ALA A 93 -2.14 -2.16 8.13
C ALA A 93 -1.85 -1.23 6.95
N LEU A 94 -1.39 -1.76 5.82
CA LEU A 94 -1.21 -1.01 4.58
C LEU A 94 -2.55 -0.43 4.09
N GLY A 95 -3.62 -1.21 4.11
CA GLY A 95 -4.94 -0.73 3.73
C GLY A 95 -5.48 0.38 4.64
N VAL A 96 -5.31 0.23 5.96
CA VAL A 96 -5.67 1.25 6.95
C VAL A 96 -4.85 2.53 6.75
N ALA A 97 -3.54 2.41 6.48
CA ALA A 97 -2.68 3.54 6.18
C ALA A 97 -3.21 4.38 5.00
N LEU A 98 -3.57 3.73 3.89
CA LEU A 98 -4.15 4.42 2.73
C LEU A 98 -5.48 5.11 3.08
N MET A 99 -6.36 4.43 3.84
CA MET A 99 -7.61 5.04 4.28
C MET A 99 -7.38 6.28 5.16
N ILE A 100 -6.41 6.25 6.07
CA ILE A 100 -6.02 7.43 6.87
C ILE A 100 -5.56 8.56 5.95
N GLY A 101 -4.71 8.27 4.96
CA GLY A 101 -4.23 9.27 4.00
C GLY A 101 -5.33 9.88 3.11
N GLY A 102 -6.42 9.14 2.86
CA GLY A 102 -7.59 9.66 2.14
C GLY A 102 -8.55 10.45 3.02
N VAL A 103 -8.86 9.95 4.22
CA VAL A 103 -9.84 10.58 5.13
C VAL A 103 -9.29 11.86 5.78
N PHE A 104 -8.02 11.86 6.15
CA PHE A 104 -7.33 13.01 6.71
C PHE A 104 -6.42 13.57 5.63
N VAL A 105 -6.72 14.77 5.13
CA VAL A 105 -5.97 15.38 4.02
C VAL A 105 -4.78 16.17 4.56
N ALA A 106 -3.68 16.19 3.80
CA ALA A 106 -2.52 17.03 4.09
C ALA A 106 -2.85 18.52 3.93
N ASP A 107 -2.11 19.41 4.59
CA ASP A 107 -2.28 20.85 4.37
C ASP A 107 -1.66 21.28 3.03
N PRO A 108 -2.21 22.31 2.38
CA PRO A 108 -1.57 22.97 1.23
C PRO A 108 -0.14 23.41 1.53
N GLY A 109 0.76 23.18 0.59
CA GLY A 109 2.16 23.52 0.74
C GLY A 109 2.96 23.20 -0.51
N LEU A 110 4.24 23.57 -0.51
CA LEU A 110 5.12 23.39 -1.66
C LEU A 110 4.62 24.07 -2.96
N GLY A 111 3.76 25.08 -2.85
CA GLY A 111 3.13 25.78 -3.96
C GLY A 111 1.92 25.05 -4.57
N PHE A 112 1.43 23.96 -3.95
CA PHE A 112 0.26 23.22 -4.42
C PHE A 112 -0.88 23.17 -3.37
N PRO A 113 -2.14 23.37 -3.80
CA PRO A 113 -2.58 23.83 -5.13
C PRO A 113 -2.15 25.29 -5.39
N PRO A 114 -2.35 25.84 -6.62
CA PRO A 114 -1.98 27.23 -6.92
C PRO A 114 -2.52 28.21 -5.88
N GLY A 115 -1.63 29.06 -5.35
CA GLY A 115 -1.93 29.98 -4.24
C GLY A 115 -1.55 29.45 -2.85
N ALA A 116 -1.07 28.21 -2.73
CA ALA A 116 -0.52 27.67 -1.50
C ALA A 116 0.89 28.22 -1.19
N PRO A 117 1.34 28.17 0.08
CA PRO A 117 2.70 28.55 0.45
C PRO A 117 3.76 27.71 -0.27
N GLU A 118 4.87 28.33 -0.69
CA GLU A 118 5.97 27.66 -1.41
C GLU A 118 6.75 26.64 -0.53
N GLY A 119 6.72 26.82 0.78
CA GLY A 119 7.42 25.98 1.75
C GLY A 119 6.54 24.88 2.34
N VAL A 120 7.16 24.09 3.23
CA VAL A 120 6.39 23.26 4.17
C VAL A 120 5.68 24.21 5.15
N PRO A 121 4.37 24.02 5.43
CA PRO A 121 3.65 24.83 6.40
C PRO A 121 4.37 24.87 7.76
N ALA A 122 4.52 26.06 8.33
CA ALA A 122 5.15 26.24 9.65
C ALA A 122 4.30 25.66 10.79
N GLU A 123 2.98 25.68 10.60
CA GLU A 123 1.99 25.09 11.51
C GLU A 123 1.22 24.02 10.74
N MET A 124 1.06 22.85 11.36
CA MET A 124 0.27 21.75 10.80
C MET A 124 -1.10 21.72 11.44
N SER A 125 -2.14 21.58 10.61
CA SER A 125 -3.47 21.24 11.08
C SER A 125 -3.46 19.85 11.74
N TRP A 126 -4.44 19.60 12.60
CA TRP A 126 -4.58 18.30 13.23
C TRP A 126 -4.88 17.19 12.19
N HIS A 127 -5.57 17.51 11.08
CA HIS A 127 -5.78 16.58 9.97
C HIS A 127 -4.47 16.24 9.28
N ALA A 128 -3.64 17.24 8.96
CA ALA A 128 -2.33 17.02 8.35
C ALA A 128 -1.39 16.23 9.27
N THR A 129 -1.52 16.41 10.58
CA THR A 129 -0.79 15.62 11.58
C THR A 129 -1.18 14.15 11.51
N VAL A 130 -2.48 13.84 11.49
CA VAL A 130 -2.97 12.46 11.35
C VAL A 130 -2.57 11.88 9.98
N HIS A 131 -2.69 12.67 8.91
CA HIS A 131 -2.24 12.29 7.57
C HIS A 131 -0.76 11.91 7.55
N GLY A 132 0.11 12.64 8.26
CA GLY A 132 1.55 12.38 8.30
C GLY A 132 1.94 10.99 8.82
N PHE A 133 1.10 10.35 9.64
CA PHE A 133 1.33 8.98 10.11
C PHE A 133 0.98 7.90 9.07
N ALA A 134 0.11 8.22 8.09
CA ALA A 134 -0.30 7.29 7.04
C ALA A 134 0.91 6.74 6.23
N PRO A 135 1.79 7.57 5.64
CA PRO A 135 2.93 7.06 4.87
C PRO A 135 3.86 6.22 5.75
N ILE A 136 4.10 6.58 7.01
CA ILE A 136 4.96 5.81 7.93
C ILE A 136 4.39 4.40 8.10
N LEU A 137 3.11 4.27 8.44
CA LEU A 137 2.45 2.99 8.61
C LEU A 137 2.45 2.16 7.32
N GLY A 138 2.19 2.80 6.18
CA GLY A 138 2.16 2.17 4.86
C GLY A 138 3.52 1.64 4.43
N PHE A 139 4.57 2.48 4.46
CA PHE A 139 5.91 2.10 4.05
C PHE A 139 6.52 1.04 4.96
N VAL A 140 6.37 1.16 6.29
CA VAL A 140 6.84 0.12 7.23
C VAL A 140 6.16 -1.22 6.94
N SER A 141 4.85 -1.22 6.69
CA SER A 141 4.11 -2.43 6.34
C SER A 141 4.63 -3.06 5.04
N LEU A 142 4.85 -2.23 4.01
CA LEU A 142 5.34 -2.68 2.71
C LEU A 142 6.79 -3.22 2.78
N ILE A 143 7.69 -2.49 3.44
CA ILE A 143 9.09 -2.92 3.63
C ILE A 143 9.13 -4.27 4.36
N THR A 144 8.35 -4.43 5.43
CA THR A 144 8.29 -5.68 6.20
C THR A 144 7.74 -6.84 5.35
N LEU A 145 6.73 -6.57 4.52
CA LEU A 145 6.20 -7.55 3.57
C LEU A 145 7.27 -8.01 2.57
N CYS A 146 7.97 -7.06 1.92
CA CYS A 146 9.02 -7.38 0.95
C CYS A 146 10.15 -8.20 1.60
N SER A 147 10.64 -7.79 2.77
CA SER A 147 11.72 -8.49 3.48
C SER A 147 11.32 -9.92 3.89
N SER A 148 10.05 -10.14 4.25
CA SER A 148 9.54 -11.47 4.60
C SER A 148 9.57 -12.46 3.41
N TRP A 149 9.47 -11.95 2.17
CA TRP A 149 9.53 -12.76 0.96
C TRP A 149 10.97 -13.19 0.60
N HIS A 150 11.93 -12.27 0.72
CA HIS A 150 13.33 -12.55 0.45
C HIS A 150 13.95 -13.54 1.44
N GLY A 151 13.59 -13.45 2.73
CA GLY A 151 14.06 -14.39 3.75
C GLY A 151 13.62 -15.84 3.48
N VAL A 152 12.39 -16.05 3.00
CA VAL A 152 11.88 -17.39 2.68
C VAL A 152 12.56 -17.97 1.43
N SER A 153 12.81 -17.13 0.42
CA SER A 153 13.48 -17.54 -0.82
C SER A 153 14.94 -17.91 -0.58
N ALA A 154 15.66 -17.14 0.23
CA ALA A 154 17.05 -17.40 0.60
C ALA A 154 17.21 -18.66 1.48
N HIS A 155 16.28 -18.94 2.39
CA HIS A 155 16.31 -20.17 3.18
C HIS A 155 16.05 -21.44 2.36
N ARG A 156 15.27 -21.35 1.27
CA ARG A 156 15.01 -22.48 0.36
C ARG A 156 16.22 -22.80 -0.53
N SER A 157 16.94 -21.80 -1.03
CA SER A 157 18.15 -22.03 -1.83
C SER A 157 19.28 -22.68 -1.03
N SER A 158 19.46 -22.29 0.23
CA SER A 158 20.51 -22.87 1.10
C SER A 158 20.25 -24.33 1.47
N ARG A 159 18.98 -24.72 1.65
CA ARG A 159 18.62 -26.14 1.90
C ARG A 159 18.73 -27.02 0.67
N ALA A 160 18.43 -26.49 -0.52
CA ALA A 160 18.61 -27.21 -1.77
C ALA A 160 20.10 -27.49 -2.08
N GLY A 161 20.99 -26.54 -1.76
CA GLY A 161 22.44 -26.71 -1.95
C GLY A 161 23.09 -27.73 -1.00
N CYS A 162 22.63 -27.85 0.25
CA CYS A 162 23.10 -28.91 1.16
C CYS A 162 22.62 -30.31 0.75
N GLY A 163 21.39 -30.42 0.23
CA GLY A 163 20.82 -31.71 -0.20
C GLY A 163 21.51 -32.31 -1.44
N SER A 164 22.05 -31.47 -2.33
CA SER A 164 22.78 -31.93 -3.52
C SER A 164 24.22 -32.38 -3.21
N GLN A 165 24.85 -31.85 -2.16
CA GLN A 165 26.21 -32.25 -1.76
C GLN A 165 26.24 -33.60 -1.02
N SER A 166 25.18 -33.97 -0.30
CA SER A 166 25.10 -35.27 0.38
C SER A 166 24.90 -36.45 -0.58
N SER A 167 24.37 -36.22 -1.79
CA SER A 167 24.11 -37.25 -2.80
C SER A 167 25.28 -37.53 -3.74
N SER A 168 26.37 -36.77 -3.67
CA SER A 168 27.56 -36.94 -4.53
C SER A 168 28.75 -37.62 -3.84
N VAL A 169 28.55 -38.16 -2.64
CA VAL A 169 29.59 -38.83 -1.82
C VAL A 169 29.19 -40.28 -1.50
N SER A 170 28.51 -40.95 -2.43
CA SER A 170 28.09 -42.36 -2.27
C SER A 170 28.44 -43.16 -3.51
#